data_AF-A0A9D7TTR8-F1
#
_entry.id   AF-A0A9D7TTR8-F1
#
_cell.length_a   1.000
_cell.length_b   1.000
_cell.length_c   1.000
_cell.angle_alpha   90.00
_cell.angle_beta   90.00
_cell.angle_gamma   90.00
#
_symmetry.space_group_name_H-M   'P 1'
#
loop_
_entity.id
_entity.type
_entity.pdbx_description
1 polymer ?
#
loop_
_entity_poly.entity_id
_entity_poly.type
_entity_poly.pdbx_seq_one_letter_code
_entity_poly.pdbx_strand_id
1 'polypeptide(L)'
;MANVLSNGKYSVLDAGTDKIGNTSVRIVKLLPEDDNADVVLSTLYIDATNFVIRKAKTTTKDNGTYELEMSYGKYITYGLPDKIIFSFNTKDYKMPKGVTFDFEDGTSKAKPADKSKPQKGTVQLDFKSYTINKGIADTVFQ
;
A
#
# COMPACT_ATOMS: atom_id res chain seq x y z
N MET A 1 4.15 -13.78 6.00
CA MET A 1 4.69 -12.88 4.95
C MET A 1 3.60 -11.87 4.61
N ALA A 2 3.83 -10.59 4.83
CA ALA A 2 2.91 -9.54 4.38
C ALA A 2 3.13 -9.36 2.88
N ASN A 3 2.35 -10.05 2.07
CA ASN A 3 2.36 -9.86 0.62
C ASN A 3 1.64 -8.55 0.28
N VAL A 4 2.16 -7.81 -0.69
CA VAL A 4 1.52 -6.60 -1.26
C VAL A 4 0.18 -6.94 -1.92
N LEU A 5 -0.01 -8.22 -2.24
CA LEU A 5 -1.27 -8.81 -2.71
C LEU A 5 -1.80 -9.71 -1.60
N SER A 6 -3.09 -9.61 -1.26
CA SER A 6 -3.69 -10.61 -0.37
C SER A 6 -3.49 -12.00 -0.98
N ASN A 7 -3.17 -12.99 -0.15
CA ASN A 7 -3.01 -14.38 -0.62
C ASN A 7 -4.33 -14.82 -1.30
N GLY A 8 -4.32 -14.95 -2.62
CA GLY A 8 -5.52 -15.21 -3.41
C GLY A 8 -5.19 -15.51 -4.88
N LYS A 9 -6.18 -16.02 -5.60
CA LYS A 9 -6.08 -16.23 -7.05
C LYS A 9 -6.53 -14.97 -7.78
N TYR A 10 -5.76 -14.58 -8.78
CA TYR A 10 -6.02 -13.38 -9.57
C TYR A 10 -5.95 -13.68 -11.05
N SER A 11 -6.93 -13.18 -11.79
CA SER A 11 -6.81 -12.97 -13.21
C SER A 11 -5.94 -11.74 -13.47
N VAL A 12 -5.01 -11.88 -14.40
CA VAL A 12 -3.98 -10.89 -14.72
C VAL A 12 -4.26 -10.29 -16.09
N LEU A 13 -4.35 -8.97 -16.18
CA LEU A 13 -4.47 -8.23 -17.42
C LEU A 13 -3.25 -7.34 -17.62
N ASP A 14 -2.55 -7.53 -18.74
CA ASP A 14 -1.50 -6.62 -19.18
C ASP A 14 -2.13 -5.32 -19.67
N ALA A 15 -1.75 -4.20 -19.06
CA ALA A 15 -2.23 -2.87 -19.40
C ALA A 15 -1.17 -2.03 -20.11
N GLY A 16 -0.08 -2.66 -20.58
CA GLY A 16 0.98 -2.03 -21.35
C GLY A 16 2.11 -1.48 -20.48
N THR A 17 2.73 -0.40 -20.93
CA THR A 17 3.92 0.19 -20.28
C THR A 17 3.72 1.67 -20.01
N ASP A 18 4.39 2.17 -18.98
CA ASP A 18 4.40 3.57 -18.58
C ASP A 18 5.78 3.95 -18.03
N LYS A 19 5.93 5.17 -17.53
CA LYS A 19 7.17 5.70 -16.98
C LYS A 19 6.91 6.37 -15.63
N ILE A 20 7.60 5.91 -14.60
CA ILE A 20 7.62 6.56 -13.28
C ILE A 20 8.97 7.24 -13.13
N GLY A 21 8.97 8.57 -13.21
CA GLY A 21 10.19 9.38 -13.25
C GLY A 21 11.04 9.02 -14.48
N ASN A 22 12.23 8.44 -14.24
CA ASN A 22 13.12 7.97 -15.32
C ASN A 22 13.03 6.46 -15.59
N THR A 23 12.21 5.73 -14.83
CA THR A 23 12.12 4.27 -14.90
C THR A 23 10.93 3.83 -15.74
N SER A 24 11.16 3.01 -16.76
CA SER A 24 10.08 2.35 -17.50
C SER A 24 9.47 1.22 -16.67
N VAL A 25 8.15 1.14 -16.65
CA VAL A 25 7.40 0.16 -15.87
C VAL A 25 6.34 -0.53 -16.75
N ARG A 26 6.06 -1.79 -16.47
CA ARG A 26 4.91 -2.52 -17.02
C ARG A 26 3.72 -2.38 -16.09
N ILE A 27 2.56 -2.05 -16.63
CA ILE A 27 1.32 -1.93 -15.88
C ILE A 27 0.58 -3.24 -15.97
N VAL A 28 0.25 -3.81 -14.83
CA VAL A 28 -0.52 -5.05 -14.71
C VAL A 28 -1.71 -4.81 -13.81
N LYS A 29 -2.90 -5.21 -14.27
CA LYS A 29 -4.14 -5.18 -13.47
C LYS A 29 -4.45 -6.58 -12.98
N LEU A 30 -4.82 -6.67 -11.72
CA LEU A 30 -5.15 -7.90 -11.01
C LEU A 30 -6.60 -7.83 -10.56
N LEU A 31 -7.40 -8.78 -11.04
CA LEU A 31 -8.78 -8.98 -10.66
C LEU A 31 -8.85 -10.26 -9.82
N PRO A 32 -9.33 -10.20 -8.56
CA PRO A 32 -9.49 -11.41 -7.77
C PRO A 32 -10.52 -12.34 -8.41
N GLU A 33 -10.26 -13.64 -8.36
CA GLU A 33 -11.19 -14.67 -8.83
C GLU A 33 -12.25 -15.03 -7.78
N ASP A 34 -12.00 -14.70 -6.51
CA ASP A 34 -12.95 -14.90 -5.43
C ASP A 34 -13.87 -13.68 -5.33
N ASP A 35 -15.16 -13.90 -5.60
CA ASP A 35 -16.21 -12.89 -5.49
C ASP A 35 -16.34 -12.31 -4.07
N ASN A 36 -15.86 -13.04 -3.05
CA ASN A 36 -15.87 -12.60 -1.66
C ASN A 36 -14.63 -11.80 -1.26
N ALA A 37 -13.63 -11.66 -2.14
CA ALA A 37 -12.43 -10.88 -1.85
C ALA A 37 -12.78 -9.41 -1.51
N ASP A 38 -12.11 -8.83 -0.51
CA ASP A 38 -12.25 -7.40 -0.20
C ASP A 38 -11.65 -6.51 -1.30
N VAL A 39 -10.55 -6.96 -1.91
CA VAL A 39 -9.96 -6.29 -3.07
C VAL A 39 -10.91 -6.39 -4.26
N VAL A 40 -11.14 -5.27 -4.93
CA VAL A 40 -11.91 -5.20 -6.19
C VAL A 40 -10.97 -5.17 -7.39
N LEU A 41 -9.91 -4.37 -7.31
CA LEU A 41 -8.92 -4.22 -8.37
C LEU A 41 -7.59 -3.79 -7.77
N SER A 42 -6.50 -4.41 -8.22
CA SER A 42 -5.14 -3.91 -7.96
C SER A 42 -4.42 -3.62 -9.26
N THR A 43 -3.81 -2.45 -9.39
CA THR A 43 -2.93 -2.08 -10.51
C THR A 43 -1.50 -1.98 -10.00
N LEU A 44 -0.62 -2.79 -10.58
CA LEU A 44 0.80 -2.82 -10.26
C LEU A 44 1.60 -2.15 -11.38
N TYR A 45 2.59 -1.35 -10.99
CA TYR A 45 3.55 -0.72 -11.88
C TYR A 45 4.91 -1.37 -11.60
N ILE A 46 5.31 -2.28 -12.48
CA ILE A 46 6.43 -3.20 -12.28
C ILE A 46 7.64 -2.70 -13.06
N ASP A 47 8.74 -2.46 -12.36
CA ASP A 47 10.05 -2.30 -12.98
C ASP A 47 10.55 -3.69 -13.42
N ALA A 48 10.41 -3.98 -14.71
CA ALA A 48 10.76 -5.28 -15.28
C ALA A 48 12.29 -5.52 -15.34
N THR A 49 13.11 -4.48 -15.17
CA THR A 49 14.58 -4.63 -15.14
C THR A 49 15.03 -5.17 -13.79
N ASN A 50 14.47 -4.64 -12.71
CA ASN A 50 14.83 -5.01 -11.35
C ASN A 50 13.87 -6.01 -10.69
N PHE A 51 12.80 -6.41 -11.39
CA PHE A 51 11.74 -7.29 -10.89
C PHE A 51 11.09 -6.81 -9.58
N VAL A 52 10.86 -5.49 -9.47
CA VAL A 52 10.23 -4.86 -8.29
C VAL A 52 8.99 -4.05 -8.65
N ILE A 53 8.06 -3.92 -7.71
CA ILE A 53 6.87 -3.06 -7.86
C ILE A 53 7.25 -1.64 -7.42
N ARG A 54 7.15 -0.66 -8.30
CA ARG A 54 7.43 0.76 -7.97
C ARG A 54 6.21 1.48 -7.43
N LYS A 55 5.03 1.10 -7.90
CA LYS A 55 3.75 1.63 -7.43
C LYS A 55 2.69 0.52 -7.44
N ALA A 56 1.82 0.52 -6.45
CA ALA A 56 0.61 -0.28 -6.41
C ALA A 56 -0.59 0.62 -6.12
N LYS A 57 -1.70 0.42 -6.81
CA LYS A 57 -2.97 1.08 -6.54
C LYS A 57 -4.03 0.02 -6.36
N THR A 58 -4.65 -0.01 -5.19
CA THR A 58 -5.62 -1.04 -4.83
C THR A 58 -6.93 -0.39 -4.40
N THR A 59 -8.01 -0.85 -5.00
CA THR A 59 -9.37 -0.50 -4.65
C THR A 59 -10.01 -1.66 -3.91
N THR A 60 -10.59 -1.38 -2.76
CA THR A 60 -11.29 -2.34 -1.90
C THR A 60 -12.79 -2.05 -1.90
N LYS A 61 -13.60 -3.01 -1.46
CA LYS A 61 -15.06 -2.87 -1.36
C LYS A 61 -15.43 -1.81 -0.31
N ASP A 62 -14.82 -1.90 0.86
CA ASP A 62 -15.29 -1.15 2.04
C ASP A 62 -14.40 0.01 2.47
N ASN A 63 -13.13 0.03 2.06
CA ASN A 63 -12.12 0.98 2.56
C ASN A 63 -11.58 1.92 1.47
N GLY A 64 -12.28 2.00 0.34
CA GLY A 64 -11.94 2.87 -0.78
C GLY A 64 -10.66 2.44 -1.51
N THR A 65 -9.99 3.43 -2.10
CA THR A 65 -8.76 3.22 -2.88
C THR A 65 -7.55 3.77 -2.15
N TYR A 66 -6.49 2.97 -2.11
CA TYR A 66 -5.19 3.38 -1.60
C TYR A 66 -4.08 3.15 -2.64
N GLU A 67 -2.99 3.88 -2.47
CA GLU A 67 -1.81 3.82 -3.31
C GLU A 67 -0.56 3.63 -2.44
N LEU A 68 0.33 2.75 -2.88
CA LEU A 68 1.65 2.51 -2.30
C LEU A 68 2.69 2.91 -3.36
N GLU A 69 3.59 3.81 -3.00
CA GLU A 69 4.76 4.16 -3.83
C GLU A 69 6.03 3.70 -3.13
N MET A 70 6.81 2.85 -3.80
CA MET A 70 7.98 2.19 -3.26
C MET A 70 9.25 2.72 -3.93
N SER A 71 10.16 3.23 -3.09
CA SER A 71 11.49 3.63 -3.52
C SER A 71 12.52 2.63 -3.01
N TYR A 72 13.48 2.33 -3.87
CA TYR A 72 14.48 1.29 -3.65
C TYR A 72 15.88 1.89 -3.79
N GLY A 73 16.77 1.53 -2.87
CA GLY A 73 18.20 1.82 -2.95
C GLY A 73 18.99 0.53 -2.81
N LYS A 74 19.74 0.39 -1.72
CA LYS A 74 20.75 -0.68 -1.59
C LYS A 74 20.18 -2.10 -1.53
N TYR A 75 18.92 -2.28 -1.15
CA TYR A 75 18.28 -3.59 -0.99
C TYR A 75 17.39 -4.01 -2.17
N ILE A 76 17.49 -3.32 -3.31
CA ILE A 76 16.65 -3.62 -4.48
C ILE A 76 16.81 -5.05 -4.99
N THR A 77 18.00 -5.63 -4.88
CA THR A 77 18.29 -7.03 -5.26
C THR A 77 17.53 -8.05 -4.43
N TYR A 78 17.08 -7.66 -3.23
CA TYR A 78 16.22 -8.47 -2.37
C TYR A 78 14.73 -8.11 -2.51
N GLY A 79 14.38 -7.17 -3.40
CA GLY A 79 13.03 -6.66 -3.56
C GLY A 79 12.51 -5.86 -2.36
N LEU A 80 13.39 -5.39 -1.47
CA LEU A 80 13.02 -4.66 -0.25
C LEU A 80 13.12 -3.15 -0.48
N PRO A 81 12.02 -2.39 -0.26
CA PRO A 81 12.02 -0.94 -0.44
C PRO A 81 12.71 -0.22 0.73
N ASP A 82 13.44 0.85 0.43
CA ASP A 82 14.01 1.74 1.45
C ASP A 82 12.95 2.72 1.98
N LYS A 83 11.93 3.02 1.17
CA LYS A 83 10.82 3.91 1.53
C LYS A 83 9.51 3.45 0.89
N ILE A 84 8.44 3.55 1.66
CA ILE A 84 7.06 3.38 1.18
C ILE A 84 6.27 4.65 1.52
N ILE A 85 5.61 5.22 0.52
CA ILE A 85 4.60 6.26 0.70
C ILE A 85 3.23 5.61 0.51
N PHE A 86 2.47 5.51 1.59
CA PHE A 86 1.10 5.03 1.59
C PHE A 86 0.15 6.21 1.54
N SER A 87 -0.70 6.26 0.53
CA SER A 87 -1.67 7.31 0.26
C SER A 87 -3.08 6.73 0.26
N PHE A 88 -4.03 7.38 0.94
CA PHE A 88 -5.43 6.92 0.97
C PHE A 88 -6.39 8.12 1.04
N ASN A 89 -7.64 7.89 0.65
CA ASN A 89 -8.70 8.88 0.85
C ASN A 89 -9.23 8.76 2.29
N THR A 90 -9.10 9.82 3.11
CA THR A 90 -9.54 9.78 4.51
C THR A 90 -11.06 9.80 4.67
N LYS A 91 -11.82 10.12 3.61
CA LYS A 91 -13.29 9.99 3.64
C LYS A 91 -13.76 8.55 3.56
N ASP A 92 -13.03 7.72 2.82
CA ASP A 92 -13.42 6.34 2.51
C ASP A 92 -12.73 5.33 3.44
N TYR A 93 -11.64 5.74 4.12
CA TYR A 93 -10.88 4.85 5.00
C TYR A 93 -11.31 5.01 6.45
N LYS A 94 -11.96 3.97 7.01
CA LYS A 94 -12.33 3.91 8.43
C LYS A 94 -11.08 3.72 9.28
N MET A 95 -10.43 4.82 9.68
CA MET A 95 -9.27 4.74 10.58
C MET A 95 -9.70 4.20 11.96
N PRO A 96 -8.99 3.21 12.54
CA PRO A 96 -9.22 2.80 13.92
C PRO A 96 -9.00 4.00 14.85
N LYS A 97 -9.94 4.26 15.76
CA LYS A 97 -9.91 5.42 16.69
C LYS A 97 -8.60 5.55 17.47
N GLY A 98 -7.93 4.43 17.78
CA GLY A 98 -6.65 4.42 18.48
C GLY A 98 -5.47 5.01 17.70
N VAL A 99 -5.59 5.17 16.37
CA VAL A 99 -4.53 5.72 15.50
C VAL A 99 -4.72 7.24 15.29
N THR A 100 -5.96 7.72 15.33
CA THR A 100 -6.27 9.15 15.13
C THR A 100 -6.10 9.99 16.38
N PHE A 101 -5.85 9.36 17.55
CA PHE A 101 -5.86 10.02 18.86
C PHE A 101 -7.16 10.80 19.16
N ASP A 102 -8.28 10.47 18.48
CA ASP A 102 -9.62 10.97 18.81
C ASP A 102 -10.18 10.22 20.02
N PHE A 103 -9.51 10.36 21.16
CA PHE A 103 -10.13 10.09 22.45
C PHE A 103 -10.99 11.31 22.75
N GLU A 104 -12.31 11.12 22.79
CA GLU A 104 -13.25 12.16 23.22
C GLU A 104 -13.04 12.45 24.71
N ASP A 105 -12.02 13.23 25.05
CA ASP A 105 -12.08 14.04 26.27
C ASP A 105 -13.11 15.14 25.97
N GLY A 106 -14.25 15.07 26.65
CA GLY A 106 -15.51 15.77 26.36
C GLY A 106 -15.49 17.31 26.38
N THR A 107 -14.39 17.95 26.00
CA THR A 107 -14.19 19.40 25.99
C THR A 107 -13.40 19.90 24.79
N SER A 108 -13.87 19.66 23.57
CA SER A 108 -13.59 20.60 22.46
C SER A 108 -14.57 20.41 21.32
N LYS A 109 -15.48 21.39 21.13
CA LYS A 109 -16.23 21.54 19.87
C LYS A 109 -15.22 21.90 18.77
N ALA A 110 -14.74 20.90 18.04
CA ALA A 110 -13.95 21.12 16.84
C ALA A 110 -14.77 21.97 15.85
N LYS A 111 -14.17 23.06 15.39
CA LYS A 111 -14.71 23.97 14.37
C LYS A 111 -15.12 23.15 13.13
N PRO A 112 -16.22 23.47 12.42
CA PRO A 112 -16.67 22.64 11.30
C PRO A 112 -15.58 22.58 10.25
N ALA A 113 -14.91 21.43 10.14
CA ALA A 113 -14.02 21.16 9.02
C ALA A 113 -14.89 21.16 7.75
N ASP A 114 -14.49 21.95 6.76
CA ASP A 114 -15.16 22.09 5.49
C ASP A 114 -15.22 20.72 4.80
N LYS A 115 -16.36 20.03 4.92
CA LYS A 115 -16.58 18.63 4.46
C LYS A 115 -16.49 18.47 2.94
N SER A 116 -16.22 19.53 2.19
CA SER A 116 -16.28 19.58 0.74
C SER A 116 -15.00 19.14 0.02
N LYS A 117 -13.81 19.20 0.66
CA LYS A 117 -12.55 18.84 -0.04
C LYS A 117 -12.20 17.36 0.14
N PRO A 118 -11.80 16.63 -0.92
CA PRO A 118 -11.20 15.30 -0.77
C PRO A 118 -9.92 15.45 0.03
N GLN A 119 -9.86 14.78 1.18
CA GLN A 119 -8.74 14.89 2.10
C GLN A 119 -7.89 13.62 1.92
N LYS A 120 -6.73 13.76 1.29
CA LYS A 120 -5.79 12.67 1.03
C LYS A 120 -4.89 12.51 2.26
N GLY A 121 -4.95 11.35 2.91
CA GLY A 121 -4.05 10.95 3.98
C GLY A 121 -2.78 10.35 3.40
N THR A 122 -1.63 10.61 4.02
CA THR A 122 -0.34 10.03 3.62
C THR A 122 0.44 9.56 4.84
N VAL A 123 1.00 8.36 4.77
CA VAL A 123 1.94 7.79 5.75
C VAL A 123 3.24 7.47 5.01
N GLN A 124 4.37 7.93 5.55
CA GLN A 124 5.70 7.57 5.04
C GLN A 124 6.33 6.55 5.99
N LEU A 125 6.83 5.45 5.42
CA LEU A 125 7.63 4.45 6.13
C LEU A 125 9.04 4.48 5.56
N ASP A 126 10.04 4.68 6.43
CA ASP A 126 11.46 4.68 6.07
C ASP A 126 12.16 3.46 6.70
N PHE A 127 12.77 2.63 5.85
CA PHE A 127 13.49 1.42 6.24
C PHE A 127 14.99 1.63 6.04
N LYS A 128 15.76 1.58 7.13
CA LYS A 128 17.19 1.96 7.12
C LYS A 128 18.16 0.78 7.10
N SER A 129 17.84 -0.29 7.84
CA SER A 129 18.81 -1.35 8.15
C SER A 129 18.15 -2.73 8.20
N TYR A 130 17.82 -3.29 7.04
CA TYR A 130 17.35 -4.68 6.97
C TYR A 130 18.45 -5.65 7.44
N THR A 131 18.06 -6.60 8.29
CA THR A 131 18.86 -7.79 8.63
C THR A 131 18.13 -9.00 8.07
N ILE A 132 18.75 -9.68 7.10
CA ILE A 132 18.15 -10.76 6.33
C ILE A 132 18.74 -12.10 6.78
N ASN A 133 17.95 -13.19 6.75
CA ASN A 133 18.39 -14.54 7.09
C ASN A 133 19.03 -14.70 8.48
N LYS A 134 18.50 -13.98 9.48
CA LYS A 134 19.02 -14.02 10.87
C LYS A 134 18.81 -15.37 11.58
N GLY A 135 17.94 -16.24 11.08
CA GLY A 135 17.60 -17.51 11.74
C GLY A 135 16.84 -17.29 13.06
N ILE A 136 15.74 -16.55 13.00
CA ILE A 136 14.88 -16.32 14.17
C ILE A 136 14.17 -17.62 14.55
N ALA A 137 14.24 -18.02 15.82
CA ALA A 137 13.61 -19.24 16.31
C ALA A 137 12.07 -19.14 16.28
N ASP A 138 11.41 -20.27 15.99
CA ASP A 138 9.94 -20.35 15.89
C ASP A 138 9.21 -19.89 17.16
N THR A 139 9.86 -20.02 18.31
CA THR A 139 9.32 -19.57 19.61
C THR A 139 9.03 -18.07 19.67
N VAL A 140 9.60 -17.27 18.77
CA VAL A 140 9.33 -15.82 18.68
C VAL A 140 7.95 -15.52 18.05
N PHE A 141 7.37 -16.48 17.34
CA PHE A 141 6.12 -16.33 16.59
C PHE A 141 4.93 -17.05 17.24
N GLN A 142 5.03 -17.40 18.53
CA GLN A 142 3.94 -18.03 19.30
C GLN A 142 2.80 -17.07 19.60
#